data_AF-M7YBR1-F1
#
_entry.id   AF-M7YBR1-F1
#
_cell.length_a   1.000
_cell.length_b   1.000
_cell.length_c   1.000
_cell.angle_alpha   90.00
_cell.angle_beta   90.00
_cell.angle_gamma   90.00
#
_symmetry.space_group_name_H-M   'P 1'
#
loop_
_entity.id
_entity.type
_entity.pdbx_description
1 polymer ?
#
loop_
_entity_poly.entity_id
_entity_poly.type
_entity_poly.pdbx_seq_one_letter_code
_entity_poly.pdbx_strand_id
1 'polypeptide(L)'
;MKEQAKKTAEQTPESAEIQILKDQVAALQALIEAQPKSLEEKIEYFKNKQVLMKRLATLDEYADSLATIVTEVDKESDADPFQTENFTLKVTKKQGYSSENDVLKMRNPKVIAEVIRFALGSIDTKRHELQNQINA
;
A
#
# COMPACT_ATOMS: atom_id res chain seq x y z
N MET A 1 -61.61 -28.45 13.47
CA MET A 1 -60.33 -28.50 14.23
C MET A 1 -59.20 -28.23 13.25
N LYS A 2 -58.18 -27.51 13.72
CA LYS A 2 -57.20 -26.76 12.93
C LYS A 2 -56.27 -27.64 12.07
N GLU A 3 -56.03 -27.13 10.85
CA GLU A 3 -54.85 -27.31 10.01
C GLU A 3 -53.54 -27.34 10.79
N GLN A 4 -52.64 -28.26 10.42
CA GLN A 4 -51.19 -28.05 10.49
C GLN A 4 -50.47 -29.09 9.61
N ALA A 5 -50.36 -28.79 8.31
CA ALA A 5 -49.37 -29.42 7.43
C ALA A 5 -48.08 -28.59 7.51
N LYS A 6 -47.19 -28.95 8.43
CA LYS A 6 -45.85 -28.36 8.54
C LYS A 6 -44.97 -28.98 7.43
N LYS A 7 -44.98 -28.38 6.24
CA LYS A 7 -44.01 -28.69 5.18
C LYS A 7 -42.65 -28.10 5.58
N THR A 8 -41.80 -28.92 6.17
CA THR A 8 -40.37 -28.65 6.25
C THR A 8 -39.84 -28.79 4.83
N ALA A 9 -39.55 -27.66 4.18
CA ALA A 9 -38.89 -27.67 2.88
C ALA A 9 -37.41 -28.03 3.11
N GLU A 10 -37.06 -29.28 2.82
CA GLU A 10 -35.67 -29.70 2.67
C GLU A 10 -35.05 -28.88 1.53
N GLN A 11 -34.08 -28.04 1.86
CA GLN A 11 -33.26 -27.34 0.87
C GLN A 11 -32.39 -28.39 0.16
N THR A 12 -32.71 -28.66 -1.10
CA THR A 12 -31.91 -29.55 -1.94
C THR A 12 -30.55 -28.91 -2.27
N PRO A 13 -29.46 -29.70 -2.37
CA PRO A 13 -28.11 -29.20 -2.65
C PRO A 13 -28.02 -28.40 -3.97
N GLU A 14 -28.87 -28.70 -4.96
CA GLU A 14 -29.00 -27.92 -6.21
C GLU A 14 -29.42 -26.46 -5.97
N SER A 15 -30.20 -26.17 -4.93
CA SER A 15 -30.62 -24.79 -4.63
C SER A 15 -29.48 -23.94 -4.09
N ALA A 16 -28.48 -24.57 -3.44
CA ALA A 16 -27.29 -23.88 -2.94
C ALA A 16 -26.31 -23.58 -4.09
N GLU A 17 -26.09 -24.52 -5.01
CA GLU A 17 -25.27 -24.29 -6.21
C GLU A 17 -25.83 -23.19 -7.11
N ILE A 18 -27.16 -23.17 -7.32
CA ILE A 18 -27.81 -22.11 -8.10
C ILE A 18 -27.64 -20.74 -7.44
N GLN A 19 -27.67 -20.68 -6.11
CA GLN A 19 -27.46 -19.43 -5.39
C GLN A 19 -26.01 -18.94 -5.51
N ILE A 20 -25.04 -19.85 -5.36
CA ILE A 20 -23.61 -19.55 -5.57
C ILE A 20 -23.36 -19.04 -7.00
N LEU A 21 -23.97 -19.67 -8.00
CA LEU A 21 -23.85 -19.26 -9.40
C LEU A 21 -24.45 -17.86 -9.65
N LYS A 22 -25.60 -17.55 -9.03
CA LYS A 22 -26.19 -16.20 -9.11
C LYS A 22 -25.30 -15.14 -8.49
N ASP A 23 -24.70 -15.44 -7.34
CA ASP A 23 -23.79 -14.52 -6.65
C ASP A 23 -22.52 -14.28 -7.48
N GLN A 24 -22.00 -15.33 -8.14
CA GLN A 24 -20.87 -15.22 -9.08
C GLN A 24 -21.22 -14.38 -10.32
N VAL A 25 -22.40 -14.57 -10.92
CA VAL A 25 -22.85 -13.78 -12.08
C VAL A 25 -23.03 -12.32 -11.71
N ALA A 26 -23.61 -12.02 -10.54
CA ALA A 26 -23.76 -10.66 -10.05
C ALA A 26 -22.40 -9.98 -9.81
N ALA A 27 -21.43 -10.71 -9.24
CA ALA A 27 -20.08 -10.20 -9.05
C ALA A 27 -19.36 -9.92 -10.39
N LEU A 28 -19.52 -10.81 -11.37
CA LEU A 28 -18.96 -10.64 -12.71
C LEU A 28 -19.61 -9.47 -13.47
N GLN A 29 -20.91 -9.26 -13.32
CA GLN A 29 -21.61 -8.11 -13.91
C GLN A 29 -21.15 -6.80 -13.29
N ALA A 30 -20.96 -6.74 -11.97
CA ALA A 30 -20.40 -5.56 -11.31
C ALA A 30 -18.98 -5.22 -11.82
N LEU A 31 -18.14 -6.23 -12.06
CA LEU A 31 -16.81 -6.06 -12.66
C LEU A 31 -16.86 -5.53 -14.10
N ILE A 32 -17.83 -5.97 -14.89
CA ILE A 32 -18.02 -5.49 -16.27
C ILE A 32 -18.53 -4.05 -16.27
N GLU A 33 -19.43 -3.70 -15.36
CA GLU A 33 -19.97 -2.34 -15.25
C GLU A 33 -18.94 -1.32 -14.74
N ALA A 34 -17.99 -1.75 -13.91
CA ALA A 34 -16.87 -0.94 -13.46
C ALA A 34 -15.85 -0.63 -14.57
N GLN A 35 -15.86 -1.37 -15.69
CA GLN A 35 -14.97 -1.08 -16.80
C GLN A 35 -15.47 0.12 -17.62
N PRO A 36 -14.56 1.00 -18.06
CA PRO A 36 -14.89 2.15 -18.90
C PRO A 36 -15.52 1.69 -20.22
N LYS A 37 -16.67 2.28 -20.58
CA LYS A 37 -17.50 1.84 -21.71
C LYS A 37 -17.15 2.61 -22.98
N SER A 38 -16.80 3.89 -22.85
CA SER A 38 -16.34 4.74 -23.96
C SER A 38 -14.82 4.67 -24.19
N LEU A 39 -14.38 5.16 -25.35
CA LEU A 39 -12.96 5.19 -25.74
C LEU A 39 -12.21 6.24 -24.90
N GLU A 40 -12.82 7.39 -24.65
CA GLU A 40 -12.30 8.46 -23.79
C GLU A 40 -12.16 7.98 -22.34
N GLU A 41 -13.17 7.31 -21.79
CA GLU A 41 -13.11 6.73 -20.43
C GLU A 41 -12.00 5.68 -20.33
N LYS A 42 -11.79 4.87 -21.37
CA LYS A 42 -10.70 3.89 -21.42
C LYS A 42 -9.34 4.58 -21.39
N ILE A 43 -9.16 5.63 -22.20
CA ILE A 43 -7.91 6.39 -22.24
C ILE A 43 -7.61 7.00 -20.87
N GLU A 44 -8.59 7.62 -20.23
CA GLU A 44 -8.41 8.25 -18.92
C GLU A 44 -8.13 7.21 -17.82
N TYR A 45 -8.87 6.09 -17.82
CA TYR A 45 -8.63 4.98 -16.90
C TYR A 45 -7.19 4.45 -17.01
N PHE A 46 -6.71 4.13 -18.22
CA PHE A 46 -5.35 3.61 -18.41
C PHE A 46 -4.27 4.64 -18.11
N LYS A 47 -4.50 5.93 -18.41
CA LYS A 47 -3.57 7.00 -18.07
C LYS A 47 -3.42 7.14 -16.55
N ASN A 48 -4.53 7.11 -15.82
CA ASN A 48 -4.52 7.17 -14.36
C ASN A 48 -3.84 5.93 -13.76
N LYS A 49 -4.16 4.73 -14.27
CA LYS A 49 -3.49 3.49 -13.86
C LYS A 49 -1.98 3.55 -14.09
N GLN A 50 -1.53 4.07 -15.23
CA GLN A 50 -0.10 4.24 -15.52
C GLN A 50 0.57 5.22 -14.56
N VAL A 51 -0.10 6.32 -14.16
CA VAL A 51 0.42 7.25 -13.16
C VAL A 51 0.56 6.57 -11.80
N LEU A 52 -0.42 5.78 -11.38
CA LEU A 52 -0.37 5.02 -10.12
C LEU A 52 0.76 3.99 -10.15
N MET A 53 0.95 3.26 -11.25
CA MET A 53 2.06 2.32 -11.40
C MET A 53 3.43 3.00 -11.30
N LYS A 54 3.59 4.20 -11.90
CA LYS A 54 4.83 4.98 -11.77
C LYS A 54 5.10 5.39 -10.31
N ARG A 55 4.07 5.82 -9.59
CA ARG A 55 4.18 6.17 -8.16
C ARG A 55 4.56 4.95 -7.33
N LEU A 56 3.97 3.78 -7.63
CA LEU A 56 4.30 2.54 -6.96
C LEU A 56 5.77 2.16 -7.18
N ALA A 57 6.25 2.21 -8.42
CA ALA A 57 7.65 1.93 -8.75
C ALA A 57 8.62 2.85 -7.99
N THR A 58 8.32 4.14 -7.88
CA THR A 58 9.14 5.08 -7.08
C THR A 58 9.16 4.71 -5.60
N LEU A 59 8.04 4.25 -5.03
CA LEU A 59 8.01 3.78 -3.64
C LEU A 59 8.79 2.48 -3.45
N ASP A 60 8.77 1.57 -4.42
CA ASP A 60 9.57 0.34 -4.42
C ASP A 60 11.07 0.69 -4.39
N GLU A 61 11.52 1.60 -5.26
CA GLU A 61 12.91 2.08 -5.28
C GLU A 61 13.35 2.70 -3.94
N TYR A 62 12.48 3.50 -3.31
CA TYR A 62 12.75 4.05 -1.98
C TYR A 62 12.81 2.98 -0.90
N ALA A 63 11.91 2.00 -0.94
CA ALA A 63 11.91 0.90 0.02
C ALA A 63 13.21 0.09 -0.06
N ASP A 64 13.63 -0.29 -1.28
CA ASP A 64 14.85 -1.07 -1.51
C ASP A 64 16.10 -0.30 -1.07
N SER A 65 16.15 1.01 -1.37
CA SER A 65 17.25 1.88 -0.95
C SER A 65 17.34 1.98 0.57
N LEU A 66 16.20 2.21 1.25
CA LEU A 66 16.16 2.34 2.70
C LEU A 66 16.44 1.01 3.42
N ALA A 67 16.01 -0.13 2.85
CA ALA A 67 16.31 -1.46 3.38
C ALA A 67 17.81 -1.78 3.31
N THR A 68 18.50 -1.31 2.26
CA THR A 68 19.95 -1.42 2.16
C THR A 68 20.63 -0.57 3.23
N ILE A 69 20.23 0.71 3.34
CA ILE A 69 20.83 1.65 4.29
C ILE A 69 20.60 1.21 5.74
N VAL A 70 19.41 0.72 6.11
CA VAL A 70 19.15 0.29 7.50
C VAL A 70 20.08 -0.86 7.90
N THR A 71 20.40 -1.76 6.97
CA THR A 71 21.34 -2.86 7.22
C THR A 71 22.76 -2.35 7.45
N GLU A 72 23.17 -1.28 6.76
CA GLU A 72 24.47 -0.63 6.97
C GLU A 72 24.51 0.12 8.31
N VAL A 73 23.45 0.85 8.64
CA VAL A 73 23.33 1.58 9.92
C VAL A 73 23.31 0.62 11.11
N ASP A 74 22.64 -0.53 10.98
CA ASP A 74 22.62 -1.54 12.03
C ASP A 74 24.02 -2.12 12.31
N LYS A 75 24.83 -2.37 11.27
CA LYS A 75 26.23 -2.78 11.45
C LYS A 75 27.05 -1.74 12.19
N GLU A 76 26.79 -0.45 11.97
CA GLU A 76 27.45 0.61 12.71
C GLU A 76 26.94 0.72 14.14
N SER A 77 25.65 0.53 14.37
CA SER A 77 25.08 0.48 15.72
C SER A 77 25.66 -0.67 16.55
N ASP A 78 26.01 -1.79 15.93
CA ASP A 78 26.66 -2.92 16.59
C ASP A 78 28.11 -2.60 16.98
N ALA A 79 28.79 -1.74 16.20
CA ALA A 79 30.15 -1.30 16.45
C ALA A 79 30.22 -0.16 17.49
N ASP A 80 29.38 0.87 17.33
CA ASP A 80 29.20 1.97 18.27
C ASP A 80 27.70 2.36 18.35
N PRO A 81 27.03 2.13 19.49
CA PRO A 81 25.61 2.43 19.63
C PRO A 81 25.29 3.93 19.81
N PHE A 82 26.30 4.79 20.00
CA PHE A 82 26.12 6.21 20.33
C PHE A 82 26.43 7.14 19.17
N GLN A 83 27.45 6.86 18.37
CA GLN A 83 27.93 7.71 17.29
C GLN A 83 28.23 6.91 16.01
N THR A 84 27.98 7.54 14.86
CA THR A 84 28.37 7.07 13.53
C THR A 84 29.09 8.19 12.79
N GLU A 85 30.14 7.85 12.04
CA GLU A 85 30.83 8.80 11.16
C GLU A 85 30.20 8.87 9.76
N ASN A 86 29.59 7.77 9.30
CA ASN A 86 29.13 7.61 7.93
C ASN A 86 27.70 8.12 7.73
N PHE A 87 26.86 8.09 8.78
CA PHE A 87 25.46 8.48 8.68
C PHE A 87 25.14 9.72 9.51
N THR A 88 24.22 10.53 9.01
CA THR A 88 23.72 11.70 9.73
C THR A 88 22.24 11.91 9.40
N LEU A 89 21.38 11.89 10.42
CA LEU A 89 20.00 12.33 10.30
C LEU A 89 19.95 13.86 10.35
N LYS A 90 19.32 14.48 9.35
CA LYS A 90 19.09 15.92 9.31
C LYS A 90 17.61 16.22 9.08
N VAL A 91 17.10 17.21 9.81
CA VAL A 91 15.80 17.82 9.52
C VAL A 91 16.07 19.26 9.12
N THR A 92 15.78 19.61 7.87
CA THR A 92 15.96 20.95 7.34
C THR A 92 14.62 21.65 7.18
N LYS A 93 14.58 22.94 7.52
CA LYS A 93 13.44 23.81 7.24
C LYS A 93 13.84 24.77 6.12
N LYS A 94 13.08 24.74 5.02
CA LYS A 94 13.22 25.74 3.96
C LYS A 94 12.77 27.12 4.48
N GLN A 95 13.66 28.10 4.43
CA GLN A 95 13.35 29.51 4.62
C GLN A 95 13.66 30.24 3.31
N GLY A 96 12.63 30.45 2.48
CA GLY A 96 12.78 31.10 1.18
C GLY A 96 13.40 30.22 0.09
N TYR A 97 13.82 30.85 -1.01
CA TYR A 97 14.31 30.17 -2.22
C TYR A 97 15.73 29.58 -2.08
N SER A 98 16.54 30.05 -1.13
CA SER A 98 17.99 29.79 -1.15
C SER A 98 18.58 29.34 0.19
N SER A 99 17.85 29.42 1.30
CA SER A 99 18.35 29.02 2.62
C SER A 99 17.57 27.84 3.19
N GLU A 100 18.30 26.76 3.43
CA GLU A 100 17.87 25.66 4.29
C GLU A 100 18.58 25.81 5.63
N ASN A 101 17.81 25.79 6.71
CA ASN A 101 18.36 25.81 8.06
C ASN A 101 18.19 24.42 8.69
N ASP A 102 19.27 23.83 9.18
CA ASP A 102 19.27 22.55 9.89
C ASP A 102 18.59 22.76 11.26
N VAL A 103 17.36 22.26 11.41
CA VAL A 103 16.61 22.30 12.68
C VAL A 103 17.10 21.21 13.63
N LEU A 104 17.53 20.08 13.08
CA LEU A 104 18.08 18.95 13.81
C LEU A 104 19.20 18.30 12.99
N LYS A 105 20.30 17.93 13.66
CA LYS A 105 21.36 17.11 13.10
C LYS A 105 21.83 16.10 14.14
N MET A 106 21.75 14.81 13.83
CA MET A 106 22.11 13.72 14.73
C MET A 106 22.96 12.67 14.02
N ARG A 107 23.93 12.11 14.74
CA ARG A 107 24.82 11.03 14.29
C ARG A 107 24.68 9.79 15.15
N ASN A 108 23.48 9.51 15.66
CA ASN A 108 23.26 8.32 16.47
C ASN A 108 22.70 7.21 15.57
N PRO A 109 23.40 6.07 15.40
CA PRO A 109 22.99 5.05 14.45
C PRO A 109 21.68 4.36 14.87
N LYS A 110 21.42 4.18 16.17
CA LYS A 110 20.14 3.62 16.65
C LYS A 110 18.95 4.48 16.27
N VAL A 111 19.03 5.79 16.51
CA VAL A 111 17.97 6.74 16.16
C VAL A 111 17.78 6.81 14.64
N ILE A 112 18.89 6.81 13.88
CA ILE A 112 18.84 6.78 12.41
C ILE A 112 18.10 5.51 11.93
N ALA A 113 18.45 4.34 12.46
CA ALA A 113 17.81 3.08 12.09
C ALA A 113 16.31 3.07 12.43
N GLU A 114 15.91 3.57 13.60
CA GLU A 114 14.50 3.68 13.99
C GLU A 114 13.70 4.56 13.04
N VAL A 115 14.25 5.72 12.64
CA VAL A 115 13.60 6.63 11.69
C VAL A 115 13.47 5.96 10.32
N ILE A 116 14.49 5.25 9.86
CA ILE A 116 14.42 4.51 8.59
C ILE A 116 13.35 3.41 8.64
N ARG A 117 13.30 2.62 9.72
CA ARG A 117 12.27 1.58 9.90
C ARG A 117 10.86 2.15 9.94
N PHE A 118 10.66 3.28 10.62
CA PHE A 118 9.38 3.98 10.62
C PHE A 118 8.98 4.44 9.21
N ALA A 119 9.94 4.99 8.45
CA ALA A 119 9.71 5.40 7.06
C ALA A 119 9.36 4.21 6.17
N LEU A 120 10.07 3.07 6.31
CA LEU A 120 9.77 1.82 5.59
C LEU A 120 8.34 1.34 5.85
N GLY A 121 7.90 1.26 7.11
CA GLY A 121 6.53 0.85 7.43
C GLY A 121 5.46 1.80 6.84
N SER A 122 5.77 3.09 6.80
CA SER A 122 4.89 4.09 6.17
C SER A 122 4.86 3.95 4.63
N ILE A 123 5.98 3.61 4.01
CA ILE A 123 6.07 3.33 2.57
C ILE A 123 5.27 2.08 2.23
N ASP A 124 5.42 0.99 2.98
CA ASP A 124 4.69 -0.26 2.74
C ASP A 124 3.17 -0.07 2.84
N THR A 125 2.72 0.73 3.81
CA THR A 125 1.29 1.09 3.92
C THR A 125 0.80 1.78 2.63
N LYS A 126 1.55 2.76 2.12
CA LYS A 126 1.20 3.48 0.88
C LYS A 126 1.32 2.59 -0.37
N ARG A 127 2.26 1.66 -0.41
CA ARG A 127 2.39 0.67 -1.49
C ARG A 127 1.14 -0.20 -1.55
N HIS A 128 0.69 -0.71 -0.41
CA HIS A 128 -0.53 -1.50 -0.32
C HIS A 128 -1.78 -0.72 -0.76
N GLU A 129 -1.92 0.55 -0.35
CA GLU A 129 -2.98 1.44 -0.82
C GLU A 129 -2.97 1.63 -2.35
N LEU A 130 -1.79 1.87 -2.94
CA LEU A 130 -1.64 2.03 -4.38
C LEU A 130 -1.94 0.73 -5.15
N GLN A 131 -1.49 -0.42 -4.64
CA GLN A 131 -1.79 -1.72 -5.24
C GLN A 131 -3.30 -1.97 -5.26
N ASN A 132 -4.00 -1.65 -4.18
CA ASN A 132 -5.47 -1.74 -4.14
C ASN A 132 -6.13 -0.81 -5.16
N GLN A 133 -5.65 0.43 -5.31
CA GLN A 133 -6.19 1.37 -6.31
C GLN A 133 -5.91 0.94 -7.77
N ILE A 134 -4.81 0.24 -8.03
CA ILE A 134 -4.44 -0.25 -9.37
C ILE A 134 -5.29 -1.48 -9.75
N ASN A 135 -5.65 -2.29 -8.76
CA ASN A 135 -6.38 -3.55 -8.91
C ASN A 135 -7.90 -3.42 -8.74
N ALA A 136 -8.37 -2.29 -8.19
CA ALA A 136 -9.78 -1.90 -8.19
C ALA A 136 -10.27 -1.54 -9.60
#